data_AF-A0A0S9CIW9-F1
#
_entry.id   AF-A0A0S9CIW9-F1
#
_cell.length_a   1.000
_cell.length_b   1.000
_cell.length_c   1.000
_cell.angle_alpha   90.00
_cell.angle_beta   90.00
_cell.angle_gamma   90.00
#
_symmetry.space_group_name_H-M   'P 1'
#
loop_
_entity.id
_entity.type
_entity.pdbx_description
1 polymer ?
#
loop_
_entity_poly.entity_id
_entity_poly.type
_entity_poly.pdbx_seq_one_letter_code
_entity_poly.pdbx_strand_id
1 'polypeptide(L)' 'MNGRSFSPDGLRQAVRDAGDGRNDGRVALATRRGSYVDNAYVEASRGLRYPHLERIEDVPRRIDAILAPLRP' A
#
# COMPACT_ATOMS: atom_id res chain seq x y z
N MET A 1 -10.41 -8.57 8.76
CA MET A 1 -9.05 -8.72 8.21
C MET A 1 -8.16 -9.32 9.28
N ASN A 2 -7.51 -10.45 9.00
CA ASN A 2 -6.75 -11.26 9.97
C ASN A 2 -7.53 -11.50 11.29
N GLY A 3 -8.81 -11.86 11.20
CA GLY A 3 -9.69 -12.07 12.35
C GLY A 3 -10.12 -10.79 13.11
N ARG A 4 -9.69 -9.60 12.69
CA ARG A 4 -10.05 -8.30 13.30
C ARG A 4 -11.01 -7.49 12.42
N SER A 5 -11.75 -6.57 13.02
CA SER A 5 -12.56 -5.60 12.27
C SER A 5 -11.70 -4.79 11.30
N PHE A 6 -12.27 -4.42 10.15
CA PHE A 6 -11.56 -3.62 9.16
C PHE A 6 -11.36 -2.18 9.63
N SER A 7 -10.14 -1.66 9.46
CA SER A 7 -9.84 -0.24 9.46
C SER A 7 -8.73 0.06 8.45
N PRO A 8 -8.67 1.28 7.87
CA PRO A 8 -7.62 1.64 6.91
C PRO A 8 -6.21 1.48 7.50
N ASP A 9 -5.99 1.92 8.73
CA ASP A 9 -4.67 1.83 9.38
C ASP A 9 -4.31 0.40 9.76
N GLY A 10 -5.30 -0.38 10.21
CA GLY A 10 -5.11 -1.81 10.46
C GLY A 10 -4.70 -2.55 9.19
N LEU A 11 -5.31 -2.22 8.05
CA LEU A 11 -4.97 -2.84 6.77
C LEU A 11 -3.55 -2.49 6.35
N ARG A 12 -3.15 -1.22 6.46
CA ARG A 12 -1.78 -0.79 6.16
C ARG A 12 -0.77 -1.55 7.02
N GLN A 13 -1.06 -1.70 8.30
CA GLN A 13 -0.20 -2.44 9.22
C GLN A 13 -0.12 -3.92 8.85
N ALA A 14 -1.25 -4.57 8.56
CA ALA A 14 -1.27 -5.98 8.15
C ALA A 14 -0.48 -6.24 6.86
N VAL A 15 -0.52 -5.30 5.90
CA VAL A 15 0.29 -5.36 4.69
C VAL A 15 1.78 -5.21 4.99
N ARG A 16 2.18 -4.30 5.90
CA ARG A 16 3.58 -4.18 6.35
C ARG A 16 4.05 -5.45 7.05
N ASP A 17 3.25 -5.96 7.99
CA ASP A 17 3.54 -7.20 8.72
C ASP A 17 3.75 -8.38 7.76
N ALA A 18 2.90 -8.49 6.72
CA ALA A 18 3.05 -9.49 5.67
C ALA A 18 4.33 -9.29 4.83
N GLY A 19 4.72 -8.04 4.56
CA GLY A 19 5.98 -7.70 3.92
C GLY A 19 7.20 -8.12 4.74
N ASP A 20 7.10 -8.06 6.06
CA ASP A 20 8.12 -8.51 7.02
C ASP A 20 8.10 -10.04 7.24
N GLY A 21 7.33 -10.79 6.44
CA GLY A 21 7.24 -12.25 6.49
C GLY A 21 6.28 -12.81 7.55
N ARG A 22 5.50 -11.98 8.24
CA ARG A 22 4.47 -12.46 9.18
C ARG A 22 3.25 -13.01 8.42
N ASN A 23 2.47 -13.86 9.07
CA ASN A 23 1.25 -14.48 8.50
C ASN A 23 1.51 -15.14 7.13
N ASP A 24 2.64 -15.82 6.99
CA ASP A 24 3.08 -16.47 5.74
C ASP A 24 3.12 -15.53 4.52
N GLY A 25 3.36 -14.24 4.76
CA GLY A 25 3.39 -13.21 3.72
C GLY A 25 2.02 -12.85 3.15
N ARG A 26 0.93 -13.14 3.87
CA ARG A 26 -0.46 -12.97 3.38
C ARG A 26 -1.32 -12.16 4.34
N VAL A 27 -2.34 -11.53 3.76
CA VAL A 27 -3.43 -10.85 4.48
C VAL A 27 -4.74 -11.56 4.19
N ALA A 28 -5.42 -12.02 5.23
CA ALA A 28 -6.74 -12.64 5.14
C ALA A 28 -7.84 -11.57 5.22
N LEU A 29 -8.75 -11.55 4.25
CA LEU A 29 -9.85 -10.60 4.10
C LEU A 29 -11.18 -11.34 4.13
N ALA A 30 -12.01 -11.05 5.14
CA ALA A 30 -13.42 -11.39 5.10
C ALA A 30 -14.15 -10.27 4.35
N THR A 31 -14.75 -10.60 3.21
CA THR A 31 -15.47 -9.67 2.34
C THR A 31 -16.94 -10.03 2.30
N ARG A 32 -17.81 -9.05 2.11
CA ARG A 32 -19.25 -9.24 1.96
C ARG A 32 -19.72 -8.63 0.65
N ARG A 33 -20.47 -9.40 -0.14
CA ARG A 33 -21.17 -8.95 -1.35
C ARG A 33 -22.65 -9.29 -1.22
N GLY A 34 -23.46 -8.30 -0.87
CA GLY A 34 -24.87 -8.53 -0.51
C GLY A 34 -24.99 -9.44 0.72
N SER A 35 -25.69 -10.57 0.57
CA SER A 35 -25.79 -11.62 1.58
C SER A 35 -24.61 -12.59 1.60
N TYR A 36 -23.75 -12.57 0.59
CA TYR A 36 -22.64 -13.50 0.46
C TYR A 36 -21.42 -13.02 1.27
N VAL A 37 -20.81 -13.91 2.04
CA VAL A 37 -19.58 -13.66 2.79
C VAL A 37 -18.51 -14.61 2.26
N ASP A 38 -17.34 -14.07 1.92
CA ASP A 38 -16.23 -14.82 1.37
C ASP A 38 -14.91 -14.43 2.03
N ASN A 39 -13.98 -15.38 2.13
CA ASN A 39 -12.65 -15.19 2.69
C ASN A 39 -11.60 -15.24 1.57
N ALA A 40 -10.97 -14.10 1.30
CA ALA A 40 -9.88 -13.99 0.35
C ALA A 40 -8.53 -13.92 1.07
N TYR A 41 -7.49 -14.45 0.43
CA TYR A 41 -6.10 -14.33 0.88
C TYR A 41 -5.32 -13.52 -0.15
N VAL A 42 -4.68 -12.45 0.30
CA VAL A 42 -3.88 -11.57 -0.55
C VAL A 42 -2.42 -11.70 -0.18
N GLU A 43 -1.58 -12.08 -1.13
CA GLU A 43 -0.14 -12.08 -0.91
C GLU A 43 0.40 -10.65 -0.89
N ALA A 44 1.16 -10.33 0.16
CA ALA A 44 1.73 -9.01 0.41
C ALA A 44 3.18 -9.10 0.89
N SER A 45 3.92 -10.08 0.39
CA SER A 45 5.32 -10.38 0.73
C SER A 45 6.32 -9.25 0.45
N ARG A 46 5.91 -8.18 -0.24
CA ARG A 46 6.72 -6.97 -0.49
C ARG A 46 6.23 -5.73 0.26
N GLY A 47 5.31 -5.89 1.20
CA GLY A 47 4.76 -4.78 1.97
C GLY A 47 3.94 -3.78 1.13
N LEU A 48 3.89 -2.54 1.60
CA LEU A 48 3.17 -1.47 0.89
C LEU A 48 3.90 -1.10 -0.39
N ARG A 49 3.29 -1.39 -1.55
CA ARG A 49 3.76 -0.89 -2.84
C ARG A 49 3.27 0.54 -3.05
N TYR A 50 3.93 1.49 -2.40
CA TYR A 50 3.97 2.86 -2.90
C TYR A 50 5.36 3.04 -3.49
N PRO A 51 5.52 3.15 -4.82
CA PRO A 51 6.79 3.63 -5.33
C PRO A 51 6.98 5.02 -4.74
N HIS A 52 7.98 5.16 -3.87
CA HIS A 52 8.48 6.49 -3.56
C HIS A 52 8.93 7.12 -4.87
N LEU A 53 8.56 8.38 -5.11
CA LEU A 53 9.11 9.11 -6.23
C LEU A 53 10.59 9.33 -5.93
N GLU A 54 11.43 8.46 -6.49
CA GLU A 54 12.87 8.60 -6.43
C GLU A 54 13.34 9.50 -7.55
N ARG A 55 14.25 10.42 -7.23
CA ARG A 55 14.89 11.26 -8.24
C ARG A 55 15.86 10.40 -9.04
N ILE A 56 15.72 10.41 -10.37
CA ILE A 56 16.76 9.91 -11.27
C ILE A 56 17.80 11.03 -11.40
N GLU A 57 19.02 10.77 -10.94
CA GLU A 57 20.11 11.76 -10.87
C GLU A 57 20.34 12.50 -12.19
N ASP A 58 20.30 11.76 -13.29
CA ASP A 58 20.65 12.24 -14.63
C ASP A 58 19.48 12.87 -15.40
N VAL A 59 18.30 12.97 -14.78
CA VAL A 59 17.11 13.56 -15.41
C VAL A 59 16.85 14.98 -14.88
N PRO A 60 16.63 15.98 -15.76
CA PRO A 60 16.30 17.33 -15.33
C PRO A 60 15.11 17.38 -14.37
N ARG A 61 15.20 18.22 -13.32
CA ARG A 61 14.17 18.40 -12.28
C ARG A 61 12.94 19.13 -12.81
N ARG A 62 12.13 18.43 -13.61
CA ARG A 62 10.94 19.00 -14.29
C ARG A 62 9.84 19.41 -13.32
N ILE A 63 9.60 18.63 -12.26
CA ILE A 63 8.56 18.93 -11.26
C ILE A 63 8.92 20.22 -10.51
N ASP A 64 10.15 20.34 -10.04
CA ASP A 64 10.63 21.55 -9.35
C ASP A 64 10.53 22.80 -10.24
N ALA A 65 10.82 22.66 -11.54
CA ALA A 65 10.69 23.75 -12.50
C ALA A 65 9.23 24.18 -12.74
N ILE A 66 8.28 23.24 -12.72
CA ILE A 66 6.84 23.55 -12.85
C ILE A 66 6.32 24.24 -11.59
N LEU A 67 6.79 23.81 -10.41
CA LEU A 67 6.36 24.35 -9.12
C LEU A 67 7.10 25.63 -8.74
N ALA A 68 8.14 26.02 -9.48
CA ALA A 68 8.86 27.24 -9.24
C ALA A 68 7.95 28.46 -9.47
N PRO A 69 7.99 29.47 -8.60
CA PRO A 69 7.27 30.73 -8.85
C PRO A 69 7.77 31.33 -10.17
N LEU A 70 6.82 31.82 -10.97
CA LEU A 70 7.14 32.60 -12.16
C LEU A 70 7.99 33.79 -11.72
N ARG A 71 9.17 33.95 -12.34
CA ARG A 71 10.03 35.09 -12.06
C ARG A 71 9.23 36.38 -12.30
N PRO A 72 9.34 37.38 -11.41
CA PRO A 72 8.68 38.67 -11.57
C PRO A 72 9.16 39.41 -12.83
#